data_AF-A0A5J4PH31-F1
#
_entry.id   AF-A0A5J4PH31-F1
#
_cell.length_a   1.000
_cell.length_b   1.000
_cell.length_c   1.000
_cell.angle_alpha   90.00
_cell.angle_beta   90.00
_cell.angle_gamma   90.00
#
_symmetry.space_group_name_H-M   'P 1'
#
loop_
_entity.id
_entity.type
_entity.pdbx_description
1 polymer ?
#
loop_
_entity_poly.entity_id
_entity_poly.type
_entity_poly.pdbx_seq_one_letter_code
_entity_poly.pdbx_strand_id
1 'polypeptide(L)'
;ASLQLTQEQERLLDEVYRNFVRSGADLDVDKQARLREINKELSTLGITFGNNLLNEDNTFKLFIDNEADLAGLPDWLKQNAFVEAKATGEEGKWLFTLKNASRIPFLQYSENRQLREKLYKAYLARGNNNNANDNKEVIAKILKLRMEKANLLGFKTSADFLLDNTMAKTSTAVMDFLHGLWRYALPKAKAEAAEMQKLIDKDGTGQKFAAWDWWYYTEKVREQKYNLSEEEVKPYFKLENVREGAFFVAGKLYGITLTKLNNVPVYHPDVEVFEVKDADGSHLGVFYTDYF
;
A
#
# COMPACT_ATOMS: atom_id res chain seq x y z
N ALA A 1 -36.94 -25.93 -20.47
CA ALA A 1 -37.77 -25.07 -19.62
C ALA A 1 -36.96 -23.81 -19.31
N SER A 2 -37.53 -22.61 -19.47
CA SER A 2 -36.87 -21.37 -19.06
C SER A 2 -37.07 -21.17 -17.57
N LEU A 3 -35.99 -21.02 -16.81
CA LEU A 3 -36.08 -20.60 -15.40
C LEU A 3 -36.56 -19.14 -15.39
N GLN A 4 -37.65 -18.83 -14.67
CA GLN A 4 -38.19 -17.47 -14.57
C GLN A 4 -37.47 -16.72 -13.44
N LEU A 5 -36.22 -16.30 -13.70
CA LEU A 5 -35.38 -15.62 -12.71
C LEU A 5 -35.50 -14.10 -12.80
N THR A 6 -35.34 -13.40 -11.67
CA THR A 6 -35.08 -11.95 -11.68
C THR A 6 -33.67 -11.66 -12.19
N GLN A 7 -33.38 -10.41 -12.55
CA GLN A 7 -32.05 -10.00 -13.02
C GLN A 7 -30.94 -10.30 -11.99
N GLU A 8 -31.19 -10.07 -10.70
CA GLU A 8 -30.23 -10.37 -9.64
C GLU A 8 -30.02 -11.89 -9.48
N GLN A 9 -31.09 -12.68 -9.59
CA GLN A 9 -31.01 -14.14 -9.52
C GLN A 9 -30.27 -14.73 -10.71
N GLU A 10 -30.49 -14.20 -11.92
CA GLU A 10 -29.76 -14.59 -13.12
C GLU A 10 -28.27 -14.24 -12.98
N ARG A 11 -27.95 -13.05 -12.47
CA ARG A 11 -26.58 -12.65 -12.19
C ARG A 11 -25.91 -13.58 -11.17
N LEU A 12 -26.61 -13.90 -10.09
CA LEU A 12 -26.11 -14.80 -9.06
C LEU A 12 -25.86 -16.20 -9.62
N LEU A 13 -26.79 -16.72 -10.44
CA LEU A 13 -26.63 -18.01 -11.12
C LEU A 13 -25.35 -18.03 -11.98
N ASP A 14 -25.16 -17.01 -12.81
CA ASP A 14 -23.97 -16.87 -13.66
C ASP A 14 -22.68 -16.79 -12.86
N GLU A 15 -22.66 -16.00 -11.78
CA GLU A 15 -21.49 -15.85 -10.91
C GLU A 15 -21.15 -17.14 -10.18
N VAL A 16 -22.17 -17.83 -9.64
CA VAL A 16 -21.98 -19.11 -8.95
C VAL A 16 -21.45 -20.15 -9.93
N TYR A 17 -22.12 -20.37 -11.06
CA TYR A 17 -21.67 -21.34 -12.07
C TYR A 17 -20.22 -21.07 -12.50
N ARG A 18 -19.92 -19.81 -12.85
CA ARG A 18 -18.56 -19.41 -13.24
C ARG A 18 -17.54 -19.66 -12.14
N ASN A 19 -17.88 -19.39 -10.88
CA ASN A 19 -16.99 -19.64 -9.75
C ASN A 19 -16.71 -21.14 -9.56
N PHE A 20 -17.69 -22.02 -9.78
CA PHE A 20 -17.48 -23.47 -9.78
C PHE A 20 -16.51 -23.90 -10.88
N VAL A 21 -16.73 -23.45 -12.12
CA VAL A 21 -15.82 -23.76 -13.25
C VAL A 21 -14.41 -23.25 -12.98
N ARG A 22 -14.27 -22.01 -12.51
CA ARG A 22 -12.97 -21.39 -12.16
C ARG A 22 -12.30 -22.03 -10.95
N SER A 23 -13.06 -22.75 -10.13
CA SER A 23 -12.55 -23.58 -9.03
C SER A 23 -12.23 -25.01 -9.45
N GLY A 24 -12.43 -25.34 -10.74
CA GLY A 24 -12.06 -26.60 -11.33
C GLY A 24 -13.16 -27.67 -11.32
N ALA A 25 -14.43 -27.29 -11.15
CA ALA A 25 -15.55 -28.25 -11.13
C ALA A 25 -15.63 -29.11 -12.41
N ASP A 26 -15.29 -28.53 -13.57
CA ASP A 26 -15.32 -29.20 -14.87
C ASP A 26 -14.05 -30.03 -15.18
N LEU A 27 -13.09 -30.10 -14.25
CA LEU A 27 -11.86 -30.85 -14.43
C LEU A 27 -12.03 -32.32 -14.08
N ASP A 28 -11.25 -33.17 -14.74
CA ASP A 28 -11.07 -34.57 -14.37
C ASP A 28 -10.49 -34.71 -12.94
N VAL A 29 -10.77 -35.84 -12.29
CA VAL A 29 -10.42 -36.09 -10.87
C VAL A 29 -8.94 -35.81 -10.56
N ASP A 30 -8.02 -36.22 -11.43
CA ASP A 30 -6.58 -36.03 -11.24
C ASP A 30 -6.19 -34.55 -11.30
N LYS A 31 -6.79 -33.79 -12.22
CA LYS A 31 -6.55 -32.34 -12.35
C LYS A 31 -7.16 -31.58 -11.17
N GLN A 32 -8.33 -32.01 -10.68
CA GLN A 32 -8.90 -31.45 -9.45
C GLN A 32 -7.99 -31.70 -8.24
N ALA A 33 -7.40 -32.90 -8.13
CA ALA A 33 -6.44 -33.21 -7.07
C ALA A 33 -5.21 -32.31 -7.16
N ARG A 34 -4.63 -32.13 -8.35
CA ARG A 34 -3.48 -31.23 -8.52
C ARG A 34 -3.85 -29.77 -8.23
N LEU A 35 -5.03 -29.31 -8.64
CA LEU A 35 -5.50 -27.95 -8.35
C LEU A 35 -5.63 -27.69 -6.85
N ARG A 36 -6.11 -28.67 -6.07
CA ARG A 36 -6.18 -28.57 -4.60
C ARG A 36 -4.79 -28.40 -3.98
N GLU A 37 -3.81 -29.20 -4.40
CA GLU A 37 -2.43 -29.06 -3.92
C GLU A 37 -1.83 -27.70 -4.30
N ILE A 38 -2.01 -27.25 -5.55
CA ILE A 38 -1.54 -25.93 -5.97
C ILE A 38 -2.16 -24.81 -5.10
N ASN A 39 -3.47 -24.86 -4.84
CA ASN A 39 -4.14 -23.85 -4.02
C ASN A 39 -3.62 -23.85 -2.58
N LYS A 40 -3.37 -25.03 -2.00
CA LYS A 40 -2.79 -25.19 -0.67
C LYS A 40 -1.38 -24.60 -0.61
N GLU A 41 -0.52 -24.96 -1.56
CA GLU A 41 0.85 -24.43 -1.66
C GLU A 41 0.86 -22.90 -1.84
N LEU A 42 0.01 -22.37 -2.72
CA LEU A 42 -0.12 -20.92 -2.94
C LEU A 42 -0.57 -20.17 -1.68
N SER A 43 -1.50 -20.74 -0.91
CA SER A 43 -1.97 -20.15 0.36
C SER A 43 -0.83 -20.07 1.37
N THR A 44 -0.10 -21.16 1.57
CA THR A 44 1.08 -21.20 2.45
C THR A 44 2.16 -20.21 1.99
N LEU A 45 2.50 -20.20 0.70
CA LEU A 45 3.51 -19.29 0.15
C LEU A 45 3.10 -17.82 0.28
N GLY A 46 1.80 -17.50 0.19
CA GLY A 46 1.29 -16.15 0.41
C GLY A 46 1.53 -15.67 1.84
N ILE A 47 1.25 -16.53 2.83
CA ILE A 47 1.53 -16.25 4.25
C ILE A 47 3.03 -16.10 4.48
N THR A 48 3.85 -17.02 3.95
CA THR A 48 5.32 -16.95 4.04
C THR A 48 5.85 -15.65 3.46
N PHE A 49 5.41 -15.26 2.26
CA PHE A 49 5.85 -14.02 1.61
C PHE A 49 5.54 -12.79 2.45
N GLY A 50 4.32 -12.70 2.99
CA GLY A 50 3.89 -11.60 3.86
C GLY A 50 4.67 -11.53 5.17
N ASN A 51 4.85 -12.66 5.85
CA ASN A 51 5.62 -12.74 7.10
C ASN A 51 7.09 -12.35 6.88
N ASN A 52 7.69 -12.81 5.78
CA ASN A 52 9.06 -12.46 5.43
C ASN A 52 9.23 -10.93 5.25
N LEU A 53 8.30 -10.27 4.56
CA LEU A 53 8.33 -8.80 4.42
C LEU A 53 8.14 -8.08 5.75
N LEU A 54 7.21 -8.56 6.60
CA LEU A 54 7.00 -7.99 7.93
C LEU A 54 8.26 -8.13 8.81
N ASN A 55 8.93 -9.28 8.74
CA ASN A 55 10.16 -9.52 9.48
C ASN A 55 11.31 -8.64 8.99
N GLU A 56 11.43 -8.39 7.68
CA GLU A 56 12.40 -7.44 7.11
C GLU A 56 12.14 -6.01 7.61
N ASP A 57 10.88 -5.57 7.61
CA ASP A 57 10.48 -4.27 8.17
C ASP A 57 10.83 -4.14 9.65
N ASN A 58 10.62 -5.20 10.43
CA ASN A 58 10.86 -5.20 11.87
C ASN A 58 12.35 -5.31 12.22
N THR A 59 13.14 -6.00 11.39
CA THR A 59 14.57 -6.25 11.62
C THR A 59 15.42 -5.03 11.31
N PHE A 60 15.06 -4.26 10.29
CA PHE A 60 15.80 -3.05 9.96
C PHE A 60 15.60 -1.97 11.04
N LYS A 61 16.71 -1.51 11.60
CA LYS A 61 16.75 -0.40 12.58
C LYS A 61 17.83 0.58 12.16
N LEU A 62 17.44 1.83 11.90
CA LEU A 62 18.38 2.93 11.71
C LEU A 62 18.43 3.75 13.01
N PHE A 63 19.38 3.39 13.88
CA PHE A 63 19.70 4.21 15.04
C PHE A 63 20.60 5.37 14.65
N ILE A 64 20.26 6.56 15.13
CA ILE A 64 21.06 7.77 15.06
C ILE A 64 21.35 8.19 16.49
N ASP A 65 22.60 8.48 16.81
CA ASP A 65 23.07 8.90 18.13
C ASP A 65 23.67 10.33 18.12
N ASN A 66 23.98 10.85 16.93
CA ASN A 66 24.45 12.21 16.71
C ASN A 66 23.31 13.13 16.28
N GLU A 67 23.04 14.18 17.06
CA GLU A 67 21.98 15.13 16.79
C GLU A 67 22.16 15.88 15.46
N ALA A 68 23.40 16.10 15.02
CA ALA A 68 23.69 16.76 13.73
C ALA A 68 23.14 15.98 12.53
N ASP A 69 22.99 14.65 12.65
CA ASP A 69 22.44 13.79 11.59
C ASP A 69 20.90 13.88 11.49
N LEU A 70 20.25 14.61 12.40
CA LEU A 70 18.81 14.89 12.38
C LEU A 70 18.46 16.21 11.66
N ALA A 71 19.45 16.86 11.04
CA ALA A 71 19.24 18.12 10.33
C ALA A 71 18.07 18.04 9.32
N GLY A 72 17.21 19.06 9.35
CA GLY A 72 15.99 19.18 8.55
C GLY A 72 14.77 18.40 9.06
N LEU A 73 14.94 17.43 9.98
CA LEU A 73 13.81 16.64 10.47
C LEU A 73 12.89 17.48 11.39
N PRO A 74 11.56 17.43 11.19
CA PRO A 74 10.60 18.08 12.08
C PRO A 74 10.67 17.55 13.51
N ASP A 75 10.34 18.40 14.48
CA ASP A 75 10.40 18.04 15.91
C ASP A 75 9.51 16.85 16.27
N TRP A 76 8.31 16.76 15.70
CA TRP A 76 7.41 15.64 15.93
C TRP A 76 8.03 14.30 15.49
N LEU A 77 8.81 14.31 14.39
CA LEU A 77 9.44 13.11 13.86
C LEU A 77 10.63 12.70 14.72
N LYS A 78 11.43 13.68 15.18
CA LYS A 78 12.52 13.43 16.15
C LYS A 78 11.96 12.89 17.46
N GLN A 79 10.88 13.45 17.99
CA GLN A 79 10.24 12.96 19.21
C GLN A 79 9.73 11.53 19.06
N ASN A 80 9.02 11.22 17.96
CA ASN A 80 8.54 9.86 17.69
C ASN A 80 9.69 8.86 17.59
N ALA A 81 10.76 9.20 16.86
CA ALA A 81 11.94 8.35 16.72
C ALA A 81 12.67 8.14 18.06
N PHE A 82 12.68 9.13 18.95
CA PHE A 82 13.27 9.03 20.29
C PHE A 82 12.46 8.09 21.20
N VAL A 83 11.13 8.21 21.17
CA VAL A 83 10.23 7.32 21.92
C VAL A 83 10.35 5.87 21.41
N GLU A 84 10.39 5.68 20.09
CA GLU A 84 10.56 4.36 19.47
C GLU A 84 11.91 3.73 19.85
N ALA A 85 13.00 4.51 19.86
CA ALA A 85 14.33 4.02 20.27
C ALA A 85 14.31 3.54 21.73
N LYS A 86 13.73 4.34 22.63
CA LYS A 86 13.53 3.97 24.04
C LYS A 86 12.71 2.68 24.19
N ALA A 87 11.62 2.53 23.43
CA ALA A 87 10.80 1.32 23.45
C ALA A 87 11.57 0.06 23.00
N THR A 88 12.64 0.23 22.21
CA THR A 88 13.54 -0.85 21.81
C THR A 88 14.76 -1.05 22.72
N GLY A 89 14.86 -0.30 23.83
CA GLY A 89 15.97 -0.40 24.80
C GLY A 89 17.21 0.43 24.45
N GLU A 90 17.17 1.23 23.39
CA GLU A 90 18.28 2.08 22.94
C GLU A 90 18.04 3.53 23.37
N GLU A 91 18.08 3.78 24.69
CA GLU A 91 17.87 5.11 25.26
C GLU A 91 18.94 6.12 24.79
N GLY A 92 18.53 7.37 24.59
CA GLY A 92 19.41 8.44 24.14
C GLY A 92 19.66 8.48 22.63
N LYS A 93 19.03 7.59 21.85
CA LYS A 93 19.12 7.54 20.38
C LYS A 93 17.78 7.86 19.72
N TRP A 94 17.81 8.00 18.40
CA TRP A 94 16.62 8.10 17.54
C TRP A 94 16.54 6.88 16.63
N LEU A 95 15.36 6.26 16.55
CA LEU A 95 15.13 5.08 15.73
C LEU A 95 14.22 5.40 14.54
N PHE A 96 14.75 5.21 13.34
CA PHE A 96 13.99 5.24 12.09
C PHE A 96 13.82 3.82 11.51
N THR A 97 12.61 3.53 11.02
CA THR A 97 12.22 2.20 10.52
C THR A 97 11.75 2.25 9.07
N LEU A 98 11.49 1.09 8.47
CA LEU A 98 10.98 0.99 7.10
C LEU A 98 9.47 1.27 6.98
N LYS A 99 8.75 1.36 8.12
CA LYS A 99 7.32 1.69 8.16
C LYS A 99 7.08 3.06 7.51
N ASN A 100 5.98 3.21 6.78
CA ASN A 100 5.68 4.43 6.01
C ASN A 100 5.71 5.70 6.86
N ALA A 101 5.15 5.67 8.07
CA ALA A 101 5.11 6.79 9.00
C ALA A 101 6.49 7.26 9.51
N SER A 102 7.53 6.43 9.36
CA SER A 102 8.92 6.78 9.67
C SER A 102 9.71 7.08 8.40
N ARG A 103 9.63 6.19 7.39
CA ARG A 103 10.43 6.25 6.16
C ARG A 103 10.11 7.46 5.30
N ILE A 104 8.84 7.71 5.01
CA ILE A 104 8.43 8.76 4.08
C ILE A 104 8.85 10.15 4.61
N PRO A 105 8.50 10.54 5.85
CA PRO A 105 8.89 11.86 6.34
C PRO A 105 10.42 11.97 6.54
N PHE A 106 11.13 10.88 6.84
CA PHE A 106 12.59 10.90 6.83
C PHE A 106 13.16 11.22 5.44
N LEU A 107 12.62 10.60 4.38
CA LEU A 107 13.04 10.87 2.99
C LEU A 107 12.62 12.26 2.50
N GLN A 108 11.52 12.82 3.02
CA GLN A 108 11.06 14.19 2.70
C GLN A 108 11.93 15.26 3.36
N TYR A 109 12.34 15.06 4.62
CA TYR A 109 12.90 16.16 5.41
C TYR A 109 14.37 16.03 5.79
N SER A 110 14.94 14.82 5.82
CA SER A 110 16.34 14.63 6.24
C SER A 110 17.28 15.35 5.28
N GLU A 111 18.11 16.25 5.77
CA GLU A 111 19.18 16.88 4.97
C GLU A 111 20.35 15.92 4.73
N ASN A 112 20.52 14.90 5.58
CA ASN A 112 21.57 13.90 5.42
C ASN A 112 21.25 12.93 4.28
N ARG A 113 21.80 13.23 3.09
CA ARG A 113 21.64 12.42 1.87
C ARG A 113 22.09 10.98 2.02
N GLN A 114 23.18 10.72 2.76
CA GLN A 114 23.69 9.35 2.95
C GLN A 114 22.70 8.50 3.75
N LEU A 115 22.05 9.10 4.76
CA LEU A 115 21.02 8.41 5.53
C LEU A 115 19.75 8.19 4.71
N ARG A 116 19.34 9.16 3.87
CA ARG A 116 18.24 8.95 2.90
C ARG A 116 18.54 7.77 1.98
N GLU A 117 19.75 7.71 1.43
CA GLU A 117 20.21 6.60 0.58
C GLU A 117 20.16 5.26 1.31
N LYS A 118 20.73 5.19 2.53
CA LYS A 118 20.74 3.98 3.36
C LYS A 118 19.33 3.47 3.63
N LEU A 119 18.43 4.36 4.05
CA LEU A 119 17.05 4.01 4.36
C LEU A 119 16.26 3.57 3.12
N TYR A 120 16.42 4.28 2.00
CA TYR A 120 15.77 3.95 0.73
C TYR A 120 16.23 2.60 0.18
N LYS A 121 17.55 2.34 0.17
CA LYS A 121 18.10 1.06 -0.29
C LYS A 121 17.64 -0.10 0.59
N ALA A 122 17.59 0.09 1.90
CA ALA A 122 17.05 -0.92 2.81
C ALA A 122 15.59 -1.25 2.51
N TYR A 123 14.76 -0.23 2.25
CA TYR A 123 13.35 -0.43 1.86
C TYR A 123 13.20 -1.22 0.55
N LEU A 124 14.03 -0.92 -0.46
CA LEU A 124 14.03 -1.64 -1.73
C LEU A 124 14.55 -3.08 -1.61
N ALA A 125 15.44 -3.34 -0.64
CA ALA A 125 16.06 -4.64 -0.45
C ALA A 125 15.20 -5.64 0.35
N ARG A 126 14.04 -5.23 0.86
CA ARG A 126 13.15 -6.11 1.66
C ARG A 126 12.80 -7.39 0.90
N GLY A 127 13.08 -8.53 1.53
CA GLY A 127 12.88 -9.84 0.93
C GLY A 127 13.89 -10.17 -0.17
N ASN A 128 15.01 -9.46 -0.25
CA ASN A 128 16.08 -9.68 -1.24
C ASN A 128 17.49 -9.55 -0.63
N ASN A 129 17.66 -9.98 0.62
CA ASN A 129 18.90 -9.83 1.39
C ASN A 129 19.71 -11.14 1.53
N ASN A 130 19.30 -12.24 0.87
CA ASN A 130 19.91 -13.57 1.01
C ASN A 130 19.95 -14.07 2.47
N ASN A 131 18.90 -13.76 3.23
CA ASN A 131 18.74 -14.13 4.64
C ASN A 131 17.51 -15.07 4.81
N ALA A 132 17.13 -15.36 6.05
CA ALA A 132 15.96 -16.20 6.35
C ALA A 132 14.62 -15.63 5.87
N ASN A 133 14.55 -14.33 5.59
CA ASN A 133 13.36 -13.62 5.12
C ASN A 133 13.40 -13.36 3.59
N ASP A 134 14.29 -14.02 2.85
CA ASP A 134 14.40 -13.84 1.41
C ASP A 134 13.17 -14.37 0.66
N ASN A 135 12.66 -13.57 -0.28
CA ASN A 135 11.45 -13.86 -1.04
C ASN A 135 11.71 -14.21 -2.50
N LYS A 136 12.96 -14.25 -2.99
CA LYS A 136 13.26 -14.58 -4.39
C LYS A 136 12.74 -15.95 -4.80
N GLU A 137 13.01 -16.98 -3.99
CA GLU A 137 12.53 -18.33 -4.28
C GLU A 137 11.02 -18.47 -4.05
N VAL A 138 10.49 -17.79 -3.03
CA VAL A 138 9.06 -17.78 -2.71
C VAL A 138 8.27 -17.22 -3.89
N ILE A 139 8.65 -16.06 -4.41
CA ILE A 139 7.96 -15.44 -5.55
C ILE A 139 8.12 -16.27 -6.82
N ALA A 140 9.28 -16.86 -7.08
CA ALA A 140 9.48 -17.75 -8.23
C ALA A 140 8.54 -18.97 -8.19
N LYS A 141 8.39 -19.60 -7.01
CA LYS A 141 7.45 -20.71 -6.79
C LYS A 141 6.00 -20.27 -6.99
N ILE A 142 5.61 -19.11 -6.43
CA ILE A 142 4.27 -18.53 -6.63
C ILE A 142 3.97 -18.33 -8.11
N LEU A 143 4.90 -17.74 -8.88
CA LEU A 143 4.71 -17.48 -10.31
C LEU A 143 4.56 -18.78 -11.11
N LYS A 144 5.38 -19.79 -10.80
CA LYS A 144 5.29 -21.12 -11.43
C LYS A 144 3.93 -21.77 -11.16
N LEU A 145 3.49 -21.80 -9.90
CA LEU A 145 2.22 -22.38 -9.48
C LEU A 145 1.01 -21.63 -10.05
N ARG A 146 1.07 -20.30 -10.15
CA ARG A 146 0.02 -19.49 -10.78
C ARG A 146 -0.09 -19.77 -12.28
N MET A 147 1.03 -19.94 -12.98
CA MET A 147 1.03 -20.35 -14.38
C MET A 147 0.42 -21.74 -14.55
N GLU A 148 0.91 -22.72 -13.76
CA GLU A 148 0.40 -24.09 -13.78
C GLU A 148 -1.11 -24.15 -13.52
N LYS A 149 -1.60 -23.43 -12.49
CA LYS A 149 -3.03 -23.30 -12.19
C LYS A 149 -3.82 -22.77 -13.38
N ALA A 150 -3.34 -21.70 -14.02
CA ALA A 150 -4.01 -21.11 -15.15
C ALA A 150 -4.09 -22.08 -16.34
N ASN A 151 -2.98 -22.75 -16.67
CA ASN A 151 -2.96 -23.74 -17.75
C ASN A 151 -3.86 -24.95 -17.47
N LEU A 152 -3.89 -25.42 -16.22
CA LEU A 152 -4.76 -26.51 -15.78
C LEU A 152 -6.25 -26.16 -15.96
N LEU A 153 -6.60 -24.88 -15.80
CA LEU A 153 -7.94 -24.33 -16.00
C LEU A 153 -8.20 -23.87 -17.46
N GLY A 154 -7.31 -24.17 -18.39
CA GLY A 154 -7.48 -23.86 -19.82
C GLY A 154 -7.06 -22.45 -20.26
N PHE A 155 -6.42 -21.67 -19.39
CA PHE A 155 -5.91 -20.33 -19.72
C PHE A 155 -4.44 -20.37 -20.13
N LYS A 156 -4.05 -19.47 -21.04
CA LYS A 156 -2.66 -19.39 -21.53
C LYS A 156 -1.70 -18.87 -20.45
N THR A 157 -2.13 -17.85 -19.71
CA THR A 157 -1.34 -17.23 -18.64
C THR A 157 -2.16 -16.99 -17.38
N SER A 158 -1.48 -16.78 -16.25
CA SER A 158 -2.13 -16.34 -15.02
C SER A 158 -2.86 -15.01 -15.18
N ALA A 159 -2.41 -14.11 -16.07
CA ALA A 159 -3.09 -12.85 -16.30
C ALA A 159 -4.43 -13.07 -17.01
N ASP A 160 -4.48 -13.95 -18.01
CA ASP A 160 -5.72 -14.29 -18.73
C ASP A 160 -6.76 -14.90 -17.78
N PHE A 161 -6.33 -15.81 -16.89
CA PHE A 161 -7.21 -16.38 -15.86
C PHE A 161 -7.76 -15.32 -14.89
N LEU A 162 -6.90 -14.40 -14.42
CA LEU A 162 -7.30 -13.36 -13.48
C LEU A 162 -8.24 -12.33 -14.13
N LEU A 163 -7.97 -11.95 -15.39
CA LEU A 163 -8.69 -10.88 -16.09
C LEU A 163 -10.02 -11.32 -16.70
N ASP A 164 -10.22 -12.60 -16.96
CA ASP A 164 -11.46 -13.17 -17.50
C ASP A 164 -12.73 -12.67 -16.77
N ASN A 165 -12.67 -12.59 -15.43
CA ASN A 165 -13.79 -12.10 -14.61
C ASN A 165 -13.71 -10.62 -14.24
N THR A 166 -12.85 -9.85 -14.90
CA THR A 166 -12.72 -8.39 -14.69
C THR A 166 -13.40 -7.62 -15.82
N MET A 167 -13.52 -6.30 -15.66
CA MET A 167 -14.00 -5.41 -16.75
C MET A 167 -12.99 -5.30 -17.90
N ALA A 168 -11.68 -5.39 -17.60
CA ALA A 168 -10.62 -5.23 -18.60
C ALA A 168 -10.50 -6.44 -19.55
N LYS A 169 -10.93 -7.63 -19.10
CA LYS A 169 -10.99 -8.91 -19.85
C LYS A 169 -9.67 -9.49 -20.32
N THR A 170 -8.74 -8.70 -20.85
CA THR A 170 -7.53 -9.18 -21.50
C THR A 170 -6.29 -8.40 -21.05
N SER A 171 -5.16 -9.09 -21.05
CA SER A 171 -3.85 -8.48 -20.74
C SER A 171 -3.48 -7.38 -21.76
N THR A 172 -3.86 -7.54 -23.02
CA THR A 172 -3.67 -6.52 -24.07
C THR A 172 -4.39 -5.22 -23.73
N ALA A 173 -5.70 -5.28 -23.39
CA ALA A 173 -6.45 -4.08 -23.03
C ALA A 173 -5.85 -3.35 -21.82
N VAL A 174 -5.36 -4.09 -20.82
CA VAL A 174 -4.64 -3.53 -19.66
C VAL A 174 -3.35 -2.83 -20.11
N MET A 175 -2.51 -3.51 -20.90
CA MET A 175 -1.23 -2.95 -21.32
C MET A 175 -1.38 -1.75 -22.25
N ASP A 176 -2.35 -1.76 -23.15
CA ASP A 176 -2.63 -0.63 -24.04
C ASP A 176 -3.06 0.61 -23.24
N PHE A 177 -3.92 0.43 -22.23
CA PHE A 177 -4.30 1.49 -21.31
C PHE A 177 -3.09 2.04 -20.54
N LEU A 178 -2.28 1.16 -19.93
CA LEU A 178 -1.08 1.55 -19.17
C LEU A 178 -0.03 2.26 -20.05
N HIS A 179 0.22 1.76 -21.26
CA HIS A 179 1.11 2.41 -22.22
C HIS A 179 0.57 3.76 -22.69
N GLY A 180 -0.75 3.90 -22.83
CA GLY A 180 -1.42 5.16 -23.10
C GLY A 180 -1.12 6.21 -22.03
N LEU A 181 -1.21 5.84 -20.75
CA LEU A 181 -0.84 6.72 -19.63
C LEU A 181 0.67 7.02 -19.61
N TRP A 182 1.50 5.97 -19.76
CA TRP A 182 2.96 6.07 -19.72
C TRP A 182 3.52 7.08 -20.73
N ARG A 183 2.93 7.12 -21.93
CA ARG A 183 3.29 8.05 -23.01
C ARG A 183 3.28 9.51 -22.55
N TYR A 184 2.32 9.89 -21.71
CA TYR A 184 2.17 11.27 -21.21
C TYR A 184 2.85 11.49 -19.86
N ALA A 185 2.88 10.47 -19.00
CA ALA A 185 3.49 10.56 -17.67
C ALA A 185 5.03 10.62 -17.72
N LEU A 186 5.68 9.81 -18.57
CA LEU A 186 7.14 9.73 -18.60
C LEU A 186 7.83 11.06 -18.97
N PRO A 187 7.39 11.82 -19.99
CA PRO A 187 7.97 13.13 -20.28
C PRO A 187 7.85 14.12 -19.11
N LYS A 188 6.74 14.07 -18.35
CA LYS A 188 6.54 14.91 -17.16
C LYS A 188 7.48 14.52 -16.02
N ALA A 189 7.56 13.24 -15.70
CA ALA A 189 8.50 12.74 -14.69
C ALA A 189 9.96 13.08 -15.02
N LYS A 190 10.35 13.02 -16.31
CA LYS A 190 11.69 13.44 -16.77
C LYS A 190 11.92 14.94 -16.58
N ALA A 191 10.91 15.77 -16.86
CA ALA A 191 11.00 17.22 -16.65
C ALA A 191 11.13 17.56 -15.16
N GLU A 192 10.34 16.91 -14.30
CA GLU A 192 10.41 17.06 -12.84
C GLU A 192 11.78 16.62 -12.29
N ALA A 193 12.29 15.47 -12.73
CA ALA A 193 13.64 15.03 -12.35
C ALA A 193 14.73 16.02 -12.77
N ALA A 194 14.60 16.64 -13.96
CA ALA A 194 15.52 17.68 -14.42
C ALA A 194 15.42 18.97 -13.59
N GLU A 195 14.22 19.34 -13.10
CA GLU A 195 14.06 20.45 -12.16
C GLU A 195 14.70 20.15 -10.81
N MET A 196 14.54 18.93 -10.28
CA MET A 196 15.18 18.50 -9.03
C MET A 196 16.70 18.46 -9.17
N GLN A 197 17.24 18.00 -10.31
CA GLN A 197 18.68 18.04 -10.59
C GLN A 197 19.22 19.48 -10.54
N LYS A 198 18.49 20.46 -11.08
CA LYS A 198 18.91 21.88 -10.99
C LYS A 198 18.99 22.39 -9.56
N LEU A 199 18.21 21.83 -8.62
CA LEU A 199 18.32 22.17 -7.20
C LEU A 199 19.59 21.58 -6.60
N ILE A 200 19.90 20.31 -6.88
CA ILE A 200 21.16 19.68 -6.46
C ILE A 200 22.38 20.44 -7.00
N ASP A 201 22.32 20.89 -8.26
CA ASP A 201 23.43 21.59 -8.90
C ASP A 201 23.77 22.93 -8.19
N LYS A 202 22.81 23.56 -7.48
CA LYS A 202 23.06 24.78 -6.68
C LYS A 202 23.96 24.52 -5.48
N ASP A 203 23.99 23.30 -4.96
CA ASP A 203 24.82 22.93 -3.81
C ASP A 203 26.30 22.77 -4.20
N GLY A 204 26.63 22.82 -5.50
CA GLY A 204 28.02 22.77 -6.00
C GLY A 204 28.73 21.42 -5.80
N THR A 205 28.01 20.39 -5.36
CA THR A 205 28.58 19.07 -5.01
C THR A 205 28.89 18.18 -6.21
N GLY A 206 28.39 18.53 -7.40
CA GLY A 206 28.50 17.72 -8.62
C GLY A 206 27.70 16.42 -8.58
N GLN A 207 26.85 16.22 -7.56
CA GLN A 207 26.08 15.00 -7.37
C GLN A 207 24.98 14.86 -8.42
N LYS A 208 24.73 13.62 -8.86
CA LYS A 208 23.58 13.29 -9.72
C LYS A 208 22.39 12.91 -8.86
N PHE A 209 21.22 13.40 -9.28
CA PHE A 209 19.92 13.07 -8.75
C PHE A 209 19.73 11.55 -8.75
N ALA A 210 19.31 11.01 -7.61
CA ALA A 210 19.04 9.60 -7.42
C ALA A 210 17.66 9.38 -6.80
N ALA A 211 17.20 8.13 -6.77
CA ALA A 211 15.84 7.83 -6.34
C ALA A 211 15.53 8.23 -4.88
N TRP A 212 16.53 8.20 -3.98
CA TRP A 212 16.39 8.65 -2.59
C TRP A 212 16.36 10.17 -2.41
N ASP A 213 16.58 10.93 -3.49
CA ASP A 213 16.50 12.38 -3.50
C ASP A 213 15.08 12.87 -3.88
N TRP A 214 14.22 12.00 -4.43
CA TRP A 214 12.92 12.39 -4.99
C TRP A 214 12.02 13.09 -3.98
N TRP A 215 11.78 12.49 -2.81
CA TRP A 215 10.93 13.06 -1.77
C TRP A 215 11.46 14.40 -1.26
N TYR A 216 12.76 14.46 -0.94
CA TYR A 216 13.40 15.66 -0.42
C TYR A 216 13.29 16.85 -1.38
N TYR A 217 13.67 16.66 -2.65
CA TYR A 217 13.61 17.75 -3.62
C TYR A 217 12.19 18.03 -4.12
N THR A 218 11.24 17.09 -4.02
CA THR A 218 9.83 17.39 -4.26
C THR A 218 9.32 18.45 -3.29
N GLU A 219 9.63 18.33 -2.00
CA GLU A 219 9.23 19.35 -1.01
C GLU A 219 9.92 20.69 -1.26
N LYS A 220 11.21 20.71 -1.61
CA LYS A 220 11.90 21.96 -1.99
C LYS A 220 11.30 22.62 -3.24
N VAL A 221 10.92 21.84 -4.25
CA VAL A 221 10.24 22.36 -5.45
C VAL A 221 8.85 22.89 -5.09
N ARG A 222 8.09 22.17 -4.24
CA ARG A 222 6.76 22.58 -3.78
C ARG A 222 6.80 23.93 -3.06
N GLU A 223 7.73 24.08 -2.12
CA GLU A 223 7.96 25.31 -1.38
C GLU A 223 8.32 26.46 -2.33
N GLN A 224 9.28 26.26 -3.25
CA GLN A 224 9.70 27.29 -4.20
C GLN A 224 8.61 27.71 -5.20
N LYS A 225 7.79 26.76 -5.67
CA LYS A 225 6.78 27.03 -6.71
C LYS A 225 5.46 27.56 -6.15
N TYR A 226 5.08 27.10 -4.96
CA TYR A 226 3.74 27.35 -4.41
C TYR A 226 3.74 28.06 -3.07
N ASN A 227 4.91 28.32 -2.47
CA ASN A 227 5.05 28.85 -1.11
C ASN A 227 4.18 28.07 -0.12
N LEU A 228 4.30 26.73 -0.20
CA LEU A 228 3.48 25.78 0.53
C LEU A 228 4.37 24.70 1.15
N SER A 229 4.26 24.54 2.46
CA SER A 229 4.91 23.48 3.22
C SER A 229 3.88 22.50 3.81
N GLU A 230 4.13 21.19 3.72
CA GLU A 230 3.27 20.18 4.35
C GLU A 230 3.22 20.34 5.88
N GLU A 231 4.31 20.80 6.51
CA GLU A 231 4.37 21.05 7.96
C GLU A 231 3.47 22.21 8.38
N GLU A 232 3.33 23.25 7.55
CA GLU A 232 2.41 24.37 7.82
C GLU A 232 0.94 23.95 7.72
N VAL A 233 0.64 23.00 6.84
CA VAL A 233 -0.74 22.54 6.61
C VAL A 233 -1.14 21.45 7.61
N LYS A 234 -0.19 20.66 8.13
CA LYS A 234 -0.44 19.53 9.03
C LYS A 234 -1.37 19.83 10.21
N PRO A 235 -1.25 20.96 10.96
CA PRO A 235 -2.16 21.27 12.07
C PRO A 235 -3.64 21.42 11.66
N TYR A 236 -3.91 21.72 10.39
CA TYR A 236 -5.28 21.86 9.88
C TYR A 236 -5.95 20.51 9.59
N PHE A 237 -5.17 19.43 9.43
CA PHE A 237 -5.68 18.09 9.14
C PHE A 237 -5.67 17.18 10.38
N LYS A 238 -6.26 17.67 11.47
CA LYS A 238 -6.54 16.83 12.64
C LYS A 238 -7.50 15.68 12.23
N LEU A 239 -7.15 14.44 12.59
CA LEU A 239 -7.87 13.22 12.18
C LEU A 239 -9.39 13.34 12.37
N GLU A 240 -9.82 13.76 13.55
CA GLU A 240 -11.23 13.89 13.89
C GLU A 240 -11.93 14.89 12.95
N ASN A 241 -11.30 16.02 12.63
CA ASN A 241 -11.87 17.01 11.71
C ASN A 241 -11.97 16.45 10.28
N VAL A 242 -10.97 15.68 9.82
CA VAL A 242 -10.99 15.05 8.50
C VAL A 242 -12.10 14.00 8.42
N ARG A 243 -12.24 13.18 9.46
CA ARG A 243 -13.31 12.20 9.59
C ARG A 243 -14.69 12.87 9.58
N GLU A 244 -14.90 13.88 10.41
CA GLU A 244 -16.17 14.62 10.43
C GLU A 244 -16.45 15.30 9.09
N GLY A 245 -15.42 15.80 8.39
CA GLY A 245 -15.53 16.30 7.03
C GLY A 245 -16.00 15.23 6.04
N ALA A 246 -15.43 14.02 6.10
CA ALA A 246 -15.85 12.89 5.27
C ALA A 246 -17.31 12.47 5.57
N PHE A 247 -17.70 12.43 6.86
CA PHE A 247 -19.06 12.13 7.27
C PHE A 247 -20.05 13.20 6.82
N PHE A 248 -19.66 14.47 6.90
CA PHE A 248 -20.46 15.58 6.41
C PHE A 248 -20.72 15.46 4.90
N VAL A 249 -19.70 15.17 4.10
CA VAL A 249 -19.86 14.95 2.65
C VAL A 249 -20.79 13.77 2.38
N ALA A 250 -20.62 12.65 3.08
CA ALA A 250 -21.49 11.48 2.94
C ALA A 250 -22.95 11.82 3.30
N GLY A 251 -23.19 12.57 4.36
CA GLY A 251 -24.53 13.05 4.73
C GLY A 251 -25.11 14.01 3.70
N LYS A 252 -24.31 14.85 3.03
CA LYS A 252 -24.78 15.73 1.96
C LYS A 252 -25.15 14.99 0.67
N LEU A 253 -24.39 13.96 0.31
CA LEU A 253 -24.60 13.21 -0.92
C LEU A 253 -25.69 12.14 -0.80
N TYR A 254 -25.74 11.48 0.36
CA TYR A 254 -26.57 10.28 0.56
C TYR A 254 -27.64 10.43 1.64
N GLY A 255 -27.63 11.53 2.41
CA GLY A 255 -28.58 11.73 3.52
C GLY A 255 -28.28 10.92 4.78
N ILE A 256 -27.22 10.10 4.77
CA ILE A 256 -26.87 9.23 5.90
C ILE A 256 -26.29 10.01 7.07
N THR A 257 -26.44 9.46 8.28
CA THR A 257 -25.83 10.00 9.50
C THR A 257 -24.95 8.94 10.16
N LEU A 258 -23.82 9.37 10.73
CA LEU A 258 -22.89 8.52 11.46
C LEU A 258 -22.77 9.01 12.90
N THR A 259 -23.12 8.18 13.87
CA THR A 259 -23.13 8.53 15.30
C THR A 259 -22.23 7.59 16.08
N LYS A 260 -21.29 8.11 16.87
CA LYS A 260 -20.34 7.29 17.64
C LYS A 260 -21.07 6.37 18.63
N LEU A 261 -20.67 5.10 18.65
CA LEU A 261 -21.10 4.08 19.61
C LEU A 261 -19.96 3.78 20.58
N ASN A 262 -20.27 3.73 21.88
CA ASN A 262 -19.30 3.43 22.94
C ASN A 262 -19.61 2.11 23.68
N ASN A 263 -20.69 1.43 23.29
CA ASN A 263 -21.23 0.24 23.96
C ASN A 263 -21.08 -1.02 23.10
N VAL A 264 -20.02 -1.09 22.29
CA VAL A 264 -19.78 -2.17 21.34
C VAL A 264 -18.38 -2.74 21.59
N PRO A 265 -18.19 -4.08 21.58
CA PRO A 265 -16.87 -4.68 21.71
C PRO A 265 -15.94 -4.25 20.57
N VAL A 266 -14.70 -3.94 20.93
CA VAL A 266 -13.63 -3.61 19.98
C VAL A 266 -12.46 -4.57 20.13
N TYR A 267 -11.73 -4.82 19.04
CA TYR A 267 -10.55 -5.69 19.04
C TYR A 267 -9.27 -4.96 19.45
N HIS A 268 -9.26 -3.63 19.41
CA HIS A 268 -8.16 -2.78 19.86
C HIS A 268 -8.75 -1.48 20.46
N PRO A 269 -8.15 -0.91 21.53
CA PRO A 269 -8.68 0.28 22.21
C PRO A 269 -8.76 1.54 21.35
N ASP A 270 -7.96 1.63 20.29
CA ASP A 270 -7.97 2.79 19.37
C ASP A 270 -9.09 2.73 18.32
N VAL A 271 -9.82 1.61 18.25
CA VAL A 271 -10.93 1.45 17.30
C VAL A 271 -12.11 2.31 17.73
N GLU A 272 -12.60 3.13 16.81
CA GLU A 272 -13.85 3.87 16.97
C GLU A 272 -14.98 3.21 16.19
N VAL A 273 -16.19 3.22 16.75
CA VAL A 273 -17.37 2.56 16.18
C VAL A 273 -18.48 3.57 15.97
N PHE A 274 -19.21 3.48 14.86
CA PHE A 274 -20.29 4.39 14.49
C PHE A 274 -21.54 3.62 14.04
N GLU A 275 -22.71 4.05 14.50
CA GLU A 275 -23.99 3.65 13.92
C GLU A 275 -24.24 4.47 12.65
N VAL A 276 -24.62 3.81 11.57
CA VAL A 276 -25.01 4.45 10.32
C VAL A 276 -26.53 4.36 10.15
N LYS A 277 -27.18 5.51 9.98
CA LYS A 277 -28.63 5.59 9.70
C LYS A 277 -28.90 6.25 8.36
N ASP A 278 -29.98 5.84 7.71
CA ASP A 278 -30.50 6.46 6.49
C ASP A 278 -31.19 7.80 6.82
N ALA A 279 -31.58 8.52 5.77
CA ALA A 279 -32.26 9.82 5.86
C ALA A 279 -33.61 9.76 6.59
N ASP A 280 -34.29 8.60 6.58
CA ASP A 280 -35.53 8.37 7.32
C ASP A 280 -35.30 7.95 8.79
N GLY A 281 -34.03 7.84 9.21
CA GLY A 281 -33.62 7.41 10.54
C GLY A 281 -33.56 5.90 10.73
N SER A 282 -33.85 5.09 9.69
CA SER A 282 -33.70 3.64 9.75
C SER A 282 -32.22 3.23 9.85
N HIS A 283 -31.97 2.11 10.51
CA HIS A 283 -30.62 1.59 10.72
C HIS A 283 -30.09 0.94 9.44
N LEU A 284 -28.91 1.38 8.97
CA LEU A 284 -28.23 0.81 7.80
C LEU A 284 -27.09 -0.15 8.19
N GLY A 285 -26.38 0.14 9.29
CA GLY A 285 -25.30 -0.71 9.75
C GLY A 285 -24.39 -0.09 10.80
N VAL A 286 -23.25 -0.73 11.01
CA VAL A 286 -22.22 -0.31 11.97
C VAL A 286 -20.88 -0.22 11.26
N PHE A 287 -20.18 0.90 11.47
CA PHE A 287 -18.89 1.21 10.84
C PHE A 287 -17.79 1.28 11.89
N TYR A 288 -16.73 0.48 11.73
CA TYR A 288 -15.55 0.46 12.59
C TYR A 288 -14.40 1.14 11.88
N THR A 289 -13.65 1.98 12.60
CA THR A 289 -12.47 2.66 12.07
C THR A 289 -11.28 2.42 12.97
N ASP A 290 -10.18 1.95 12.38
CA ASP A 290 -8.88 1.76 13.03
C ASP A 290 -7.83 2.52 12.21
N TYR A 291 -7.20 3.52 12.82
CA TYR A 291 -6.41 4.54 12.09
C TYR A 291 -4.90 4.41 12.27
N PHE A 292 -4.41 3.62 13.23
CA PHE A 292 -3.01 3.63 13.69
C PHE A 292 -2.30 2.29 13.54
#